data_AF-A0A6A3JMP2-F1
#
_entry.id   AF-A0A6A3JMP2-F1
#
_cell.length_a   1.000
_cell.length_b   1.000
_cell.length_c   1.000
_cell.angle_alpha   90.00
_cell.angle_beta   90.00
_cell.angle_gamma   90.00
#
_symmetry.space_group_name_H-M   'P 1'
#
loop_
_entity.id
_entity.type
_entity.pdbx_description
1 polymer ?
#
loop_
_entity_poly.entity_id
_entity_poly.type
_entity_poly.pdbx_seq_one_letter_code
_entity_poly.pdbx_strand_id
1 'polypeptide(L)'
;MVTGTTSPFSSTESIDLNSPAALEVGFATFLESLFEIKGVSTIQKALLCQAAEHEYCNVLCGIKDQFISSCGRKDCALLIDCRINKPTAVAFHDLNVVIVECNSNVKHELNGGEYKERVLQCQTAVKALQTHGHPGMMHLRDASVRYATSRRVPSCAP
;
A
#
# COMPACT_ATOMS: atom_id res chain seq x y z
N MET A 1 2.69 37.61 24.33
CA MET A 1 3.79 38.07 23.47
C MET A 1 5.03 37.29 23.87
N VAL A 2 5.28 36.15 23.22
CA VAL A 2 6.55 35.42 23.29
C VAL A 2 6.93 35.17 21.85
N THR A 3 7.89 35.93 21.37
CA THR A 3 8.53 35.78 20.07
C THR A 3 9.55 34.64 20.17
N GLY A 4 9.35 33.59 19.39
CA GLY A 4 10.31 32.50 19.23
C GLY A 4 10.32 32.05 17.77
N THR A 5 11.28 32.55 17.01
CA THR A 5 11.63 32.02 15.70
C THR A 5 12.41 30.72 15.91
N THR A 6 11.82 29.59 15.55
CA THR A 6 12.54 28.32 15.36
C THR A 6 12.19 27.77 13.98
N SER A 7 13.22 27.40 13.24
CA SER A 7 13.21 26.76 11.92
C SER A 7 12.25 25.57 11.82
N PRO A 8 11.76 25.21 10.60
CA PRO A 8 10.59 24.35 10.41
C PRO A 8 10.87 22.84 10.52
N PHE A 9 12.07 22.42 10.93
CA PHE A 9 12.39 21.00 11.11
C PHE A 9 11.96 20.55 12.51
N SER A 10 10.65 20.41 12.71
CA SER A 10 10.13 19.55 13.78
C SER A 10 10.35 18.10 13.32
N SER A 11 11.44 17.51 13.78
CA SER A 11 11.69 16.08 13.68
C SER A 11 10.77 15.34 14.65
N THR A 12 9.51 15.15 14.25
CA THR A 12 8.80 13.93 14.64
C THR A 12 9.35 12.83 13.74
N GLU A 13 10.19 11.95 14.28
CA GLU A 13 10.52 10.69 13.59
C GLU A 13 9.22 9.91 13.40
N SER A 14 8.54 10.14 12.27
CA SER A 14 7.48 9.27 11.80
C SER A 14 8.14 7.99 11.28
N ILE A 15 7.63 6.85 11.74
CA ILE A 15 8.14 5.49 11.45
C ILE A 15 8.10 5.17 9.94
N ASP A 16 7.50 6.03 9.12
CA ASP A 16 7.44 5.97 7.66
C ASP A 16 8.80 6.13 6.95
N LEU A 17 9.88 6.54 7.64
CA LEU A 17 11.22 6.60 7.03
C LEU A 17 11.79 5.22 6.67
N ASN A 18 11.21 4.12 7.18
CA ASN A 18 11.67 2.76 6.89
C ASN A 18 10.84 2.04 5.81
N SER A 19 9.91 2.75 5.13
CA SER A 19 9.19 2.19 3.99
C SER A 19 9.98 2.40 2.70
N PRO A 20 10.28 1.34 1.91
CA PRO A 20 10.93 1.46 0.60
C PRO A 20 10.22 2.47 -0.32
N ALA A 21 8.89 2.51 -0.27
CA ALA A 21 8.08 3.41 -1.07
C ALA A 21 8.34 4.90 -0.78
N ALA A 22 8.62 5.27 0.48
CA ALA A 22 8.92 6.66 0.83
C ALA A 22 10.25 7.12 0.22
N LEU A 23 11.26 6.24 0.23
CA LEU A 23 12.55 6.49 -0.39
C LEU A 23 12.42 6.59 -1.92
N GLU A 24 11.69 5.66 -2.55
CA GLU A 24 11.46 5.63 -3.99
C GLU A 24 10.75 6.89 -4.48
N VAL A 25 9.65 7.28 -3.83
CA VAL A 25 8.87 8.48 -4.19
C VAL A 25 9.67 9.76 -3.92
N GLY A 26 10.44 9.80 -2.83
CA GLY A 26 11.35 10.90 -2.54
C GLY A 26 12.42 11.05 -3.61
N PHE A 27 13.05 9.94 -4.02
CA PHE A 27 14.07 9.93 -5.08
C PHE A 27 13.49 10.29 -6.45
N ALA A 28 12.31 9.78 -6.80
CA ALA A 28 11.61 10.19 -8.02
C ALA A 28 11.33 11.70 -8.05
N THR A 29 10.90 12.27 -6.92
CA THR A 29 10.66 13.72 -6.78
C THR A 29 11.96 14.53 -6.88
N PHE A 30 13.06 14.00 -6.36
CA PHE A 30 14.39 14.59 -6.53
C PHE A 30 14.80 14.62 -8.01
N LEU A 31 14.64 13.51 -8.73
CA LEU A 31 14.95 13.44 -10.17
C LEU A 31 14.08 14.38 -11.01
N GLU A 32 12.78 14.45 -10.72
CA GLU A 32 11.88 15.42 -11.37
C GLU A 32 12.39 16.85 -11.21
N SER A 33 12.87 17.19 -10.00
CA SER A 33 13.40 18.52 -9.70
C SER A 33 14.75 18.78 -10.35
N LEU A 34 15.64 17.79 -10.35
CA LEU A 34 16.99 17.90 -10.90
C LEU A 34 17.00 18.05 -12.43
N PHE A 35 16.10 17.36 -13.12
CA PHE A 35 16.00 17.34 -14.58
C PHE A 35 14.85 18.20 -15.13
N GLU A 36 14.20 19.00 -14.27
CA GLU A 36 13.06 19.86 -14.61
C GLU A 36 11.92 19.12 -15.34
N ILE A 37 11.68 17.85 -14.99
CA ILE A 37 10.65 17.01 -15.59
C ILE A 37 9.28 17.50 -15.09
N LYS A 38 8.40 17.89 -16.02
CA LYS A 38 7.06 18.40 -15.72
C LYS A 38 5.99 17.44 -16.22
N GLY A 39 4.82 17.48 -15.59
CA GLY A 39 3.63 16.75 -16.04
C GLY A 39 3.52 15.30 -15.55
N VAL A 40 4.43 14.85 -14.68
CA VAL A 40 4.27 13.55 -14.00
C VAL A 40 3.24 13.72 -12.89
N SER A 41 2.09 13.06 -13.05
CA SER A 41 1.09 13.03 -11.99
C SER A 41 1.56 12.19 -10.79
N THR A 42 1.00 12.47 -9.61
CA THR A 42 1.28 11.68 -8.40
C THR A 42 0.89 10.19 -8.57
N ILE A 43 -0.14 9.91 -9.35
CA ILE A 43 -0.54 8.54 -9.69
C ILE A 43 0.52 7.86 -10.56
N GLN A 44 1.01 8.54 -11.60
CA GLN A 44 2.08 8.01 -12.45
C GLN A 44 3.37 7.77 -11.67
N LYS A 45 3.74 8.71 -10.79
CA LYS A 45 4.90 8.56 -9.91
C LYS A 45 4.79 7.30 -9.04
N ALA A 46 3.65 7.10 -8.38
CA ALA A 46 3.41 5.91 -7.57
C ALA A 46 3.54 4.61 -8.38
N LEU A 47 2.99 4.57 -9.60
CA LEU A 47 3.08 3.40 -10.47
C LEU A 47 4.52 3.13 -10.94
N LEU A 48 5.30 4.18 -11.22
CA LEU A 48 6.71 4.06 -11.58
C LEU A 48 7.55 3.52 -10.42
N CYS A 49 7.32 4.02 -9.20
CA CYS A 49 7.98 3.51 -8.01
C CYS A 49 7.64 2.02 -7.76
N GLN A 50 6.36 1.64 -7.91
CA GLN A 50 5.96 0.23 -7.79
C GLN A 50 6.67 -0.65 -8.84
N ALA A 51 6.72 -0.18 -10.09
CA ALA A 51 7.42 -0.89 -11.16
C ALA A 51 8.91 -1.06 -10.82
N ALA A 52 9.54 -0.03 -10.25
CA ALA A 52 10.93 -0.12 -9.81
C ALA A 52 11.13 -1.19 -8.72
N GLU A 53 10.22 -1.27 -7.75
CA GLU A 53 10.25 -2.30 -6.70
C GLU A 53 10.09 -3.72 -7.27
N HIS A 54 9.23 -3.86 -8.29
CA HIS A 54 9.02 -5.14 -8.98
C HIS A 54 10.24 -5.57 -9.81
N GLU A 55 10.80 -4.64 -10.59
CA GLU A 55 11.84 -4.93 -11.59
C GLU A 55 13.25 -4.99 -10.99
N TYR A 56 13.56 -4.10 -10.04
CA TYR A 56 14.92 -3.98 -9.48
C TYR A 56 15.06 -4.66 -8.12
N CYS A 57 14.03 -4.59 -7.28
CA CYS A 57 14.05 -5.22 -5.95
C CYS A 57 13.47 -6.64 -5.96
N ASN A 58 12.80 -7.07 -7.04
CA ASN A 58 12.16 -8.38 -7.17
C ASN A 58 11.13 -8.67 -6.06
N VAL A 59 10.46 -7.61 -5.60
CA VAL A 59 9.41 -7.65 -4.58
C VAL A 59 8.08 -7.36 -5.26
N LEU A 60 7.21 -8.38 -5.36
CA LEU A 60 5.89 -8.25 -6.00
C LEU A 60 4.86 -7.62 -5.03
N CYS A 61 5.11 -6.39 -4.60
CA CYS A 61 4.26 -5.63 -3.70
C CYS A 61 2.99 -5.09 -4.36
N GLY A 62 1.99 -4.73 -3.56
CA GLY A 62 0.85 -3.94 -4.01
C GLY A 62 1.17 -2.44 -4.09
N ILE A 63 0.29 -1.65 -4.72
CA ILE A 63 0.50 -0.21 -4.99
C ILE A 63 0.25 0.72 -3.78
N LYS A 64 -0.19 0.17 -2.64
CA LYS A 64 -0.75 0.93 -1.53
C LYS A 64 0.26 1.94 -0.95
N ASP A 65 1.48 1.49 -0.70
CA ASP A 65 2.47 2.28 0.03
C ASP A 65 3.00 3.43 -0.85
N GLN A 66 3.23 3.17 -2.15
CA GLN A 66 3.56 4.19 -3.13
C GLN A 66 2.44 5.22 -3.30
N PHE A 67 1.17 4.81 -3.27
CA PHE A 67 0.06 5.76 -3.32
C PHE A 67 -0.03 6.63 -2.07
N ILE A 68 0.13 6.05 -0.87
CA ILE A 68 0.11 6.83 0.37
C ILE A 68 1.23 7.86 0.35
N SER A 69 2.44 7.43 -0.02
CA SER A 69 3.62 8.32 -0.08
C SER A 69 3.47 9.41 -1.14
N SER A 70 3.00 9.09 -2.35
CA SER A 70 2.94 10.06 -3.44
C SER A 70 1.67 10.90 -3.50
N CYS A 71 0.53 10.39 -3.01
CA CYS A 71 -0.79 11.04 -3.12
C CYS A 71 -1.33 11.54 -1.78
N GLY A 72 -0.61 11.34 -0.68
CA GLY A 72 -0.96 11.84 0.64
C GLY A 72 -1.19 13.35 0.64
N ARG A 73 -2.22 13.80 1.36
CA ARG A 73 -2.51 15.22 1.57
C ARG A 73 -2.72 15.47 3.05
N LYS A 74 -2.29 16.65 3.49
CA LYS A 74 -2.50 17.10 4.85
C LYS A 74 -3.99 17.00 5.22
N ASP A 75 -4.24 16.55 6.44
CA ASP A 75 -5.58 16.45 7.04
C ASP A 75 -6.56 15.55 6.25
N CYS A 76 -6.03 14.59 5.49
CA CYS A 76 -6.81 13.62 4.72
C CYS A 76 -6.31 12.19 4.94
N ALA A 77 -7.25 11.24 5.06
CA ALA A 77 -7.00 9.83 4.77
C ALA A 77 -7.05 9.57 3.25
N LEU A 78 -6.57 8.41 2.82
CA LEU A 78 -6.59 8.01 1.42
C LEU A 78 -7.42 6.74 1.22
N LEU A 79 -8.53 6.86 0.50
CA LEU A 79 -9.31 5.71 0.01
C LEU A 79 -8.71 5.23 -1.31
N ILE A 80 -8.17 4.01 -1.32
CA ILE A 80 -7.48 3.45 -2.49
C ILE A 80 -8.30 2.30 -3.07
N ASP A 81 -8.72 2.44 -4.33
CA ASP A 81 -9.19 1.31 -5.12
C ASP A 81 -8.06 0.75 -5.99
N CYS A 82 -7.48 -0.37 -5.57
CA CYS A 82 -6.38 -1.03 -6.28
C CYS A 82 -6.78 -1.73 -7.59
N ARG A 83 -8.08 -1.88 -7.90
CA ARG A 83 -8.51 -2.49 -9.17
C ARG A 83 -8.41 -1.49 -10.31
N ILE A 84 -8.79 -0.24 -10.04
CA ILE A 84 -8.76 0.85 -11.01
C ILE A 84 -7.60 1.83 -10.73
N ASN A 85 -6.74 1.51 -9.77
CA ASN A 85 -5.60 2.33 -9.35
C ASN A 85 -5.99 3.79 -9.04
N LYS A 86 -7.08 3.97 -8.28
CA LYS A 86 -7.64 5.28 -7.97
C LYS A 86 -7.49 5.62 -6.49
N PRO A 87 -6.58 6.55 -6.14
CA PRO A 87 -6.54 7.17 -4.82
C PRO A 87 -7.57 8.31 -4.75
N THR A 88 -8.37 8.33 -3.69
CA THR A 88 -9.34 9.40 -3.39
C THR A 88 -9.07 9.92 -1.99
N ALA A 89 -8.73 11.21 -1.87
CA ALA A 89 -8.54 11.81 -0.56
C ALA A 89 -9.89 11.94 0.17
N VAL A 90 -9.90 11.57 1.43
CA VAL A 90 -11.05 11.65 2.32
C VAL A 90 -10.66 12.56 3.48
N ALA A 91 -11.36 13.67 3.65
CA ALA A 91 -11.06 14.62 4.73
C ALA A 91 -11.12 13.95 6.11
N PHE A 92 -10.12 14.22 6.94
CA PHE A 92 -9.99 13.66 8.28
C PHE A 92 -9.79 14.80 9.28
N HIS A 93 -10.90 15.42 9.68
CA HIS A 93 -10.94 16.64 10.51
C HIS A 93 -11.73 16.47 11.81
N ASP A 94 -12.08 15.25 12.20
CA ASP A 94 -12.82 15.03 13.44
C ASP A 94 -11.88 15.23 14.64
N LEU A 95 -12.05 16.35 15.36
CA LEU A 95 -11.24 16.72 16.50
C LEU A 95 -11.40 15.76 17.70
N ASN A 96 -12.42 14.91 17.69
CA ASN A 96 -12.64 13.90 18.73
C ASN A 96 -11.97 12.56 18.41
N VAL A 97 -11.38 12.42 17.22
CA VAL A 97 -10.72 11.19 16.78
C VAL A 97 -9.22 11.43 16.71
N VAL A 98 -8.47 10.59 17.40
CA VAL A 98 -7.01 10.56 17.33
C VAL A 98 -6.55 9.18 16.90
N ILE A 99 -5.55 9.14 16.01
CA ILE A 99 -4.88 7.90 15.63
C ILE A 99 -3.63 7.80 16.50
N VAL A 100 -3.56 6.73 17.30
CA VAL A 100 -2.37 6.43 18.11
C VAL A 100 -1.63 5.28 17.45
N GLU A 101 -0.40 5.55 17.03
CA GLU A 101 0.51 4.53 16.51
C GLU A 101 1.27 3.89 17.68
N CYS A 102 1.11 2.57 17.86
CA CYS A 102 1.81 1.80 18.87
C CYS A 102 2.79 0.84 18.20
N ASN A 103 4.09 1.14 18.25
CA ASN A 103 5.12 0.26 17.73
C ASN A 103 5.32 -0.94 18.67
N SER A 104 5.17 -2.16 18.15
CA SER A 104 5.37 -3.41 18.92
C SER A 104 6.83 -3.64 19.32
N ASN A 105 7.78 -2.93 18.70
CA ASN A 105 9.24 -3.09 18.82
C ASN A 105 9.74 -4.50 18.46
N VAL A 106 8.91 -5.33 17.82
CA VAL A 106 9.31 -6.63 17.30
C VAL A 106 10.07 -6.43 16.00
N LYS A 107 11.31 -6.91 15.95
CA LYS A 107 12.10 -6.91 14.72
C LYS A 107 11.61 -8.02 13.82
N HIS A 108 10.88 -7.66 12.77
CA HIS A 108 10.57 -8.58 11.69
C HIS A 108 11.74 -8.59 10.71
N GLU A 109 12.40 -9.73 10.56
CA GLU A 109 13.30 -9.93 9.42
C GLU A 109 12.42 -10.02 8.16
N LEU A 110 12.63 -9.09 7.23
CA LEU A 110 12.01 -9.13 5.91
C LEU A 110 12.69 -10.23 5.05
N ASN A 111 12.70 -11.47 5.52
CA ASN A 111 13.30 -12.62 4.82
C ASN A 111 12.50 -13.04 3.57
N GLY A 112 11.65 -12.15 3.03
CA GLY A 112 11.02 -12.19 1.71
C GLY A 112 10.01 -13.31 1.44
N GLY A 113 10.02 -14.37 2.24
CA GLY A 113 9.25 -15.59 2.00
C GLY A 113 7.78 -15.48 2.37
N GLU A 114 7.47 -14.98 3.57
CA GLU A 114 6.10 -15.02 4.11
C GLU A 114 5.11 -14.19 3.27
N TYR A 115 5.52 -13.00 2.81
CA TYR A 115 4.66 -12.18 1.95
C TYR A 115 4.40 -12.88 0.61
N LYS A 116 5.44 -13.40 -0.05
CA LYS A 116 5.30 -14.15 -1.31
C LYS A 116 4.42 -15.39 -1.13
N GLU A 117 4.56 -16.09 -0.01
CA GLU A 117 3.72 -17.23 0.35
C GLU A 117 2.24 -16.81 0.45
N ARG A 118 1.93 -15.69 1.12
CA ARG A 118 0.55 -15.18 1.22
C ARG A 118 -0.04 -14.82 -0.15
N VAL A 119 0.76 -14.23 -1.04
CA VAL A 119 0.33 -13.97 -2.43
C VAL A 119 -0.02 -15.28 -3.14
N LEU A 120 0.82 -16.31 -3.01
CA LEU A 120 0.59 -17.63 -3.62
C LEU A 120 -0.64 -18.32 -3.03
N GLN A 121 -0.86 -18.23 -1.72
CA GLN A 121 -2.02 -18.77 -1.03
C GLN A 121 -3.32 -18.13 -1.55
N CYS A 122 -3.32 -16.80 -1.74
CA CYS A 122 -4.46 -16.09 -2.34
C CYS A 122 -4.74 -16.56 -3.77
N GLN A 123 -3.70 -16.74 -4.60
CA GLN A 123 -3.86 -17.26 -5.96
C GLN A 123 -4.40 -18.69 -5.97
N THR A 124 -3.93 -19.53 -5.05
CA THR A 124 -4.41 -20.91 -4.87
C THR A 124 -5.88 -20.93 -4.48
N ALA A 125 -6.30 -20.06 -3.56
CA ALA A 125 -7.69 -19.93 -3.16
C ALA A 125 -8.60 -19.49 -4.32
N VAL A 126 -8.16 -18.54 -5.15
CA VAL A 126 -8.89 -18.14 -6.37
C VAL A 126 -9.05 -19.33 -7.32
N LYS A 127 -7.99 -20.09 -7.59
CA LYS A 127 -8.06 -21.29 -8.45
C LYS A 127 -9.03 -22.33 -7.89
N ALA A 128 -9.05 -22.55 -6.59
CA ALA A 128 -10.00 -23.46 -5.95
C ALA A 128 -11.45 -22.96 -6.12
N LEU A 129 -11.70 -21.66 -5.98
CA LEU A 129 -13.05 -21.11 -6.19
C LEU A 129 -13.48 -21.18 -7.67
N GLN A 130 -12.56 -20.99 -8.61
CA GLN A 130 -12.82 -21.14 -10.04
C GLN A 130 -13.30 -22.56 -10.38
N THR A 131 -12.71 -23.60 -9.80
CA THR A 131 -13.13 -24.99 -10.03
C THR A 131 -14.45 -25.35 -9.35
N HIS A 132 -14.89 -24.55 -8.37
CA HIS A 132 -16.11 -24.80 -7.57
C HIS A 132 -17.27 -23.85 -7.92
N GLY A 133 -17.42 -23.51 -9.22
CA GLY A 133 -18.60 -22.79 -9.72
C GLY A 133 -18.42 -21.28 -9.88
N HIS A 134 -17.20 -20.77 -9.79
CA HIS A 134 -16.88 -19.35 -10.00
C HIS A 134 -15.79 -19.13 -11.07
N PRO A 135 -15.97 -19.64 -12.30
CA PRO A 135 -14.90 -19.65 -13.32
C PRO A 135 -14.42 -18.25 -13.75
N GLY A 136 -15.24 -17.21 -13.57
CA GLY A 136 -14.87 -15.82 -13.90
C GLY A 136 -14.16 -15.05 -12.79
N MET A 137 -13.88 -15.68 -11.64
CA MET A 137 -13.19 -15.03 -10.53
C MET A 137 -11.72 -14.83 -10.85
N MET A 138 -11.20 -13.60 -10.76
CA MET A 138 -9.79 -13.30 -11.03
C MET A 138 -9.03 -12.99 -9.72
N HIS A 139 -9.72 -12.40 -8.75
CA HIS A 139 -9.19 -12.02 -7.45
C HIS A 139 -10.16 -12.38 -6.34
N LEU A 140 -9.68 -12.56 -5.11
CA LEU A 140 -10.54 -12.79 -3.95
C LEU A 140 -11.54 -11.65 -3.70
N ARG A 141 -11.23 -10.43 -4.16
CA ARG A 141 -12.16 -9.29 -4.13
C ARG A 141 -13.43 -9.50 -4.97
N ASP A 142 -13.41 -10.41 -5.94
CA ASP A 142 -14.61 -10.74 -6.74
C ASP A 142 -15.56 -11.67 -5.97
N ALA A 143 -15.13 -12.22 -4.82
CA ALA A 143 -15.96 -13.08 -4.00
C ALA A 143 -17.01 -12.27 -3.23
N SER A 144 -18.26 -12.74 -3.23
CA SER A 144 -19.28 -12.33 -2.28
C SER A 144 -19.07 -13.05 -0.95
N VAL A 145 -19.43 -12.40 0.17
CA VAL A 145 -19.42 -12.99 1.53
C VAL A 145 -20.12 -14.35 1.58
N ARG A 146 -21.15 -14.55 0.75
CA ARG A 146 -21.88 -15.83 0.66
C ARG A 146 -20.99 -17.01 0.25
N TYR A 147 -19.95 -16.78 -0.56
CA TYR A 147 -19.04 -17.83 -1.01
C TYR A 147 -18.11 -18.30 0.12
N ALA A 148 -17.69 -17.39 1.01
CA ALA A 148 -16.82 -17.71 2.13
C ALA A 148 -17.52 -18.50 3.25
N THR A 149 -18.85 -18.34 3.40
CA THR A 149 -19.63 -18.99 4.46
C THR A 149 -20.30 -20.31 4.06
N SER A 150 -20.27 -20.67 2.77
CA SER A 150 -20.81 -21.97 2.36
C SER A 150 -19.84 -23.07 2.83
N ARG A 151 -20.29 -23.95 3.73
CA ARG A 151 -19.53 -25.07 4.32
C ARG A 151 -19.16 -26.18 3.31
N ARG A 152 -18.85 -25.84 2.06
CA ARG A 152 -18.35 -26.76 1.05
C ARG A 152 -16.94 -26.36 0.64
N VAL A 153 -16.01 -26.31 1.59
CA VAL A 153 -14.61 -26.61 1.27
C VAL A 153 -14.46 -28.08 1.65
N PRO A 154 -14.52 -29.02 0.69
CA PRO A 154 -14.20 -30.41 1.01
C PRO A 154 -12.76 -30.44 1.50
N SER A 155 -12.49 -31.21 2.56
CA SER A 155 -11.12 -31.40 3.03
C SER A 155 -10.28 -31.89 1.85
N CYS A 156 -9.21 -31.16 1.52
CA CYS A 156 -8.10 -31.78 0.80
C CYS A 156 -7.54 -32.87 1.75
N ALA A 157 -7.95 -34.11 1.51
CA ALA A 157 -7.30 -35.30 2.06
C ALA A 157 -6.46 -35.92 0.92
N PRO A 158 -5.33 -36.56 1.26
CA PRO A 158 -4.16 -36.71 0.38
C PRO A 158 -4.38 -37.58 -0.86
#